data_AF-A0A4S8M2E8-F1
#
_entry.id   AF-A0A4S8M2E8-F1
#
_cell.length_a   1.000
_cell.length_b   1.000
_cell.length_c   1.000
_cell.angle_alpha   90.00
_cell.angle_beta   90.00
_cell.angle_gamma   90.00
#
_symmetry.space_group_name_H-M   'P 1'
#
loop_
_entity.id
_entity.type
_entity.pdbx_description
1 polymer ?
#
loop_
_entity_poly.entity_id
_entity_poly.type
_entity_poly.pdbx_seq_one_letter_code
_entity_poly.pdbx_strand_id
1 'polypeptide(L)'
;VAVFSLATVFGVIHCLPWNYQFPTHQEQILWRVCALLVTALPITFILVIDDIRNVIKSLPYPLRWFFAMFVLVSPIIYIAARIILLILALIEFRSLPPSAYQTVQWSTFIP
;
A
#
# COMPACT_ATOMS: atom_id res chain seq x y z
N VAL A 1 9.04 12.89 9.43
CA VAL A 1 8.88 13.12 7.97
C VAL A 1 9.54 12.06 7.10
N ALA A 2 10.85 11.79 7.23
CA ALA A 2 11.58 10.87 6.32
C ALA A 2 10.99 9.45 6.21
N VAL A 3 10.70 8.78 7.34
CA VAL A 3 10.12 7.42 7.34
C VAL A 3 8.78 7.36 6.61
N PHE A 4 7.90 8.34 6.83
CA PHE A 4 6.60 8.42 6.15
C PHE A 4 6.75 8.74 4.66
N SER A 5 7.78 9.50 4.28
CA SER A 5 8.08 9.79 2.87
C SER A 5 8.50 8.50 2.15
N LEU A 6 9.39 7.71 2.75
CA LEU A 6 9.78 6.40 2.21
C LEU A 6 8.57 5.46 2.10
N ALA A 7 7.73 5.41 3.15
CA ALA A 7 6.51 4.60 3.13
C ALA A 7 5.55 5.01 2.01
N THR A 8 5.39 6.31 1.77
CA THR A 8 4.56 6.85 0.68
C THR A 8 5.11 6.42 -0.68
N VAL A 9 6.41 6.65 -0.93
CA VAL A 9 7.05 6.30 -2.21
C VAL A 9 6.92 4.80 -2.48
N PHE A 10 7.14 3.97 -1.46
CA PHE A 10 6.95 2.54 -1.60
C PHE A 10 5.48 2.17 -1.89
N GLY A 11 4.53 2.82 -1.21
CA GLY A 11 3.10 2.63 -1.44
C GLY A 11 2.68 2.91 -2.89
N VAL A 12 3.19 4.01 -3.47
CA VAL A 12 2.89 4.42 -4.86
C VAL A 12 3.26 3.33 -5.87
N ILE A 13 4.31 2.55 -5.63
CA ILE A 13 4.73 1.46 -6.53
C ILE A 13 3.62 0.39 -6.64
N HIS A 14 2.85 0.15 -5.57
CA HIS A 14 1.73 -0.78 -5.61
C HIS A 14 0.54 -0.26 -6.43
N CYS A 15 0.50 1.02 -6.79
CA CYS A 15 -0.51 1.54 -7.70
C CYS A 15 -0.16 1.25 -9.18
N LEU A 16 1.06 0.82 -9.51
CA LEU A 16 1.46 0.52 -10.90
C LEU A 16 0.58 -0.54 -11.58
N PRO A 17 0.26 -1.70 -10.97
CA PRO A 17 -0.61 -2.72 -11.59
C PRO A 17 -2.10 -2.34 -11.54
N TRP A 18 -2.45 -1.05 -11.60
CA TRP A 18 -3.84 -0.57 -11.49
C TRP A 18 -4.78 -1.30 -12.46
N ASN A 19 -4.34 -1.51 -13.70
CA ASN A 19 -5.11 -2.15 -14.77
C ASN A 19 -4.67 -3.59 -15.07
N TYR A 20 -3.82 -4.20 -14.24
CA TYR A 20 -3.36 -5.58 -14.46
C TYR A 20 -4.50 -6.57 -14.23
N GLN A 21 -4.44 -7.71 -14.92
CA GLN A 21 -5.42 -8.79 -14.76
C GLN A 21 -5.04 -9.65 -13.56
N PHE A 22 -5.86 -9.60 -12.52
CA PHE A 22 -5.77 -10.48 -11.36
C PHE A 22 -6.60 -11.76 -11.61
N PRO A 23 -6.33 -12.86 -10.90
CA PRO A 23 -7.10 -14.11 -11.04
C PRO A 23 -8.61 -13.91 -10.79
N THR A 24 -8.96 -13.02 -9.86
CA THR A 24 -10.35 -12.62 -9.61
C THR A 24 -10.51 -11.09 -9.53
N HIS A 25 -11.72 -10.61 -9.84
CA HIS A 25 -12.05 -9.19 -9.72
C HIS A 25 -11.98 -8.66 -8.28
N GLN A 26 -12.29 -9.53 -7.30
CA GLN A 26 -12.24 -9.16 -5.88
C GLN A 26 -10.81 -8.90 -5.42
N GLU A 27 -9.86 -9.74 -5.84
CA GLU A 27 -8.42 -9.55 -5.57
C GLU A 27 -7.91 -8.25 -6.18
N GLN A 28 -8.34 -7.90 -7.40
CA GLN A 28 -7.98 -6.64 -8.05
C GLN A 28 -8.49 -5.42 -7.26
N ILE A 29 -9.75 -5.42 -6.82
CA ILE A 29 -10.30 -4.32 -6.01
C ILE A 29 -9.56 -4.25 -4.68
N LEU A 30 -9.35 -5.38 -4.02
CA LEU A 30 -8.67 -5.45 -2.73
C LEU A 30 -7.24 -4.92 -2.84
N TRP A 31 -6.52 -5.27 -3.90
CA TRP A 31 -5.21 -4.72 -4.23
C TRP A 31 -5.26 -3.20 -4.35
N ARG A 32 -6.16 -2.66 -5.18
CA ARG A 32 -6.29 -1.21 -5.40
C ARG A 32 -6.58 -0.45 -4.10
N VAL A 33 -7.51 -0.96 -3.30
CA VAL A 33 -7.84 -0.37 -1.99
C VAL A 33 -6.62 -0.40 -1.08
N CYS A 34 -5.93 -1.54 -0.96
CA CYS A 34 -4.74 -1.63 -0.12
C CYS A 34 -3.60 -0.74 -0.60
N ALA A 35 -3.36 -0.66 -1.92
CA ALA A 35 -2.37 0.21 -2.54
C ALA A 35 -2.64 1.69 -2.24
N LEU A 36 -3.89 2.13 -2.33
CA LEU A 36 -4.29 3.48 -1.94
C LEU A 36 -4.11 3.71 -0.44
N LEU A 37 -4.48 2.75 0.42
CA LEU A 37 -4.32 2.89 1.88
C LEU A 37 -2.84 3.01 2.28
N VAL A 38 -1.95 2.16 1.77
CA VAL A 38 -0.51 2.21 2.08
C VAL A 38 0.18 3.46 1.52
N THR A 39 -0.42 4.09 0.50
CA THR A 39 0.05 5.37 -0.06
C THR A 39 -0.46 6.56 0.73
N ALA A 40 -1.77 6.62 1.00
CA ALA A 40 -2.43 7.78 1.58
C ALA A 40 -2.20 7.92 3.09
N LEU A 41 -2.20 6.83 3.85
CA LEU A 41 -2.05 6.90 5.31
C LEU A 41 -0.73 7.58 5.72
N PRO A 42 0.46 7.22 5.19
CA PRO A 42 1.69 7.92 5.52
C PRO A 42 1.68 9.41 5.14
N ILE A 43 1.03 9.79 4.03
CA ILE A 43 0.88 11.21 3.62
C ILE A 43 0.13 11.99 4.69
N THR A 44 -0.96 11.44 5.23
CA THR A 44 -1.71 12.14 6.30
C THR A 44 -0.82 12.44 7.50
N PHE A 45 0.05 11.50 7.91
CA PHE A 45 1.00 11.73 8.99
C PHE A 45 2.07 12.77 8.67
N ILE A 46 2.56 12.87 7.43
CA ILE A 46 3.49 13.94 7.03
C ILE A 46 2.86 15.32 7.27
N LEU A 47 1.59 15.48 6.90
CA LEU A 47 0.89 16.76 7.00
C LEU A 47 0.64 17.20 8.45
N VAL A 48 0.48 16.26 9.38
CA VAL A 48 0.17 16.59 10.78
C VAL A 48 1.35 16.48 11.74
N ILE A 49 2.43 15.76 11.43
CA ILE A 49 3.41 15.37 12.46
C ILE A 49 4.11 16.55 13.15
N ASP A 50 4.45 17.58 12.39
CA ASP A 50 5.18 18.74 12.94
C ASP A 50 4.26 19.66 13.77
N ASP A 51 2.95 19.66 13.48
CA ASP A 51 1.97 20.54 14.13
C ASP A 51 0.90 19.81 14.95
N ILE A 52 1.06 18.50 15.17
CA ILE A 52 0.00 17.63 15.71
C ILE A 52 -0.55 18.13 17.05
N ARG A 53 0.33 18.71 17.88
CA ARG A 53 -0.05 19.25 19.19
C ARG A 53 -0.93 20.48 19.07
N ASN A 54 -0.67 21.36 18.11
CA ASN A 54 -1.45 22.57 17.90
C ASN A 54 -2.75 22.26 17.18
N VAL A 55 -2.71 21.38 16.18
CA VAL A 55 -3.90 20.81 15.51
C VAL A 55 -4.86 20.25 16.57
N ILE A 56 -4.42 19.31 17.42
CA ILE A 56 -5.27 18.70 18.46
C ILE A 56 -5.89 19.74 19.41
N LYS A 57 -5.16 20.80 19.79
CA LYS A 57 -5.66 21.85 20.67
C LYS A 57 -6.68 22.76 20.00
N SER A 58 -6.59 22.95 18.68
CA SER A 58 -7.51 23.77 17.90
C SER A 58 -8.86 23.08 17.62
N LEU A 59 -8.92 21.74 17.74
CA LEU A 59 -10.12 20.98 17.42
C LEU A 59 -11.14 21.01 18.56
N PRO A 60 -12.45 21.10 18.26
CA PRO A 60 -13.50 20.93 19.26
C PRO A 60 -13.47 19.52 19.84
N TYR A 61 -13.90 19.36 21.10
CA TYR A 61 -13.87 18.10 21.85
C TYR A 61 -14.32 16.84 21.08
N PRO A 62 -15.46 16.82 20.35
CA PRO A 62 -15.85 15.63 19.60
C PRO A 62 -14.84 15.28 18.50
N LEU A 63 -14.35 16.28 17.76
CA LEU A 63 -13.41 16.07 16.66
C LEU A 63 -12.02 15.61 17.13
N ARG A 64 -11.63 16.00 18.35
CA ARG A 64 -10.41 15.51 18.99
C ARG A 64 -10.45 14.00 19.23
N TRP A 65 -11.59 13.44 19.63
CA TRP A 65 -11.75 11.99 19.79
C TRP A 65 -11.69 11.26 18.45
N PHE A 66 -12.35 11.79 17.42
CA PHE A 66 -12.25 11.23 16.07
C PHE A 66 -10.81 11.22 15.54
N PHE A 67 -10.08 12.32 15.72
CA PHE A 67 -8.67 12.41 15.33
C PHE A 67 -7.80 11.41 16.11
N ALA A 68 -8.01 11.27 17.43
CA ALA A 68 -7.28 10.31 18.25
C ALA A 68 -7.54 8.86 17.81
N MET A 69 -8.81 8.51 17.54
CA MET A 69 -9.17 7.18 17.02
C MET A 69 -8.55 6.92 15.64
N PHE A 70 -8.56 7.92 14.75
CA PHE A 70 -7.90 7.81 13.44
C PHE A 70 -6.40 7.54 13.57
N VAL A 71 -5.71 8.27 14.45
CA VAL A 71 -4.26 8.07 14.70
C VAL A 71 -3.98 6.69 15.31
N LEU A 72 -4.85 6.17 16.17
CA LEU A 72 -4.68 4.86 16.81
C LEU A 72 -4.97 3.69 15.86
N VAL A 73 -5.98 3.81 14.99
CA VAL A 73 -6.46 2.73 14.12
C VAL A 73 -5.67 2.67 12.80
N SER A 74 -5.21 3.81 12.28
CA SER A 74 -4.51 3.86 10.99
C SER A 74 -3.26 2.96 10.89
N PRO A 75 -2.42 2.75 11.92
CA PRO A 75 -1.28 1.83 11.81
C PRO A 75 -1.72 0.38 11.67
N ILE A 76 -2.82 0.00 12.32
CA ILE A 76 -3.40 -1.36 12.23
C ILE A 76 -3.89 -1.59 10.80
N ILE A 77 -4.61 -0.64 10.23
CA ILE A 77 -5.07 -0.69 8.83
C ILE A 77 -3.88 -0.77 7.88
N TYR A 78 -2.83 0.03 8.11
CA TYR A 78 -1.63 0.03 7.28
C TYR A 78 -0.92 -1.34 7.28
N ILE A 79 -0.75 -1.95 8.47
CA ILE A 79 -0.14 -3.28 8.60
C ILE A 79 -0.99 -4.35 7.90
N ALA A 80 -2.30 -4.33 8.11
CA ALA A 80 -3.21 -5.27 7.45
C ALA A 80 -3.16 -5.14 5.92
N ALA A 81 -3.22 -3.91 5.39
CA ALA A 81 -3.11 -3.65 3.95
C ALA A 81 -1.77 -4.14 3.38
N ARG A 82 -0.66 -3.98 4.12
CA ARG A 82 0.66 -4.53 3.73
C ARG A 82 0.66 -6.05 3.64
N ILE A 83 0.11 -6.73 4.63
CA ILE A 83 0.02 -8.19 4.64
C ILE A 83 -0.82 -8.68 3.47
N ILE A 84 -1.96 -8.03 3.21
CA ILE A 84 -2.83 -8.36 2.09
C ILE A 84 -2.11 -8.18 0.74
N LEU A 85 -1.41 -7.06 0.53
CA LEU A 85 -0.62 -6.85 -0.70
C LEU A 85 0.45 -7.93 -0.89
N LEU A 86 1.12 -8.37 0.18
CA LEU A 86 2.08 -9.48 0.10
C LEU A 86 1.41 -10.79 -0.30
N ILE A 87 0.26 -11.12 0.30
CA ILE A 87 -0.50 -12.32 -0.03
C ILE A 87 -0.95 -12.29 -1.50
N LEU A 88 -1.53 -11.17 -1.95
CA LEU A 88 -1.99 -11.02 -3.32
C LEU A 88 -0.83 -11.09 -4.34
N ALA A 89 0.33 -10.49 -4.04
CA ALA A 89 1.51 -10.59 -4.89
C ALA A 89 1.99 -12.04 -5.05
N LEU A 90 1.95 -12.84 -3.97
CA LEU A 90 2.27 -14.26 -4.03
C LEU A 90 1.26 -15.06 -4.87
N ILE A 91 -0.02 -14.70 -4.80
CA ILE A 91 -1.08 -15.31 -5.63
C ILE A 91 -0.84 -15.00 -7.10
N GLU A 92 -0.54 -13.75 -7.45
CA GLU A 92 -0.24 -13.34 -8.83
C GLU A 92 0.99 -14.08 -9.40
N PHE A 93 2.04 -14.27 -8.60
CA PHE A 93 3.21 -15.05 -9.01
C PHE A 93 2.89 -16.53 -9.30
N ARG A 94 1.88 -17.10 -8.61
CA ARG A 94 1.43 -18.47 -8.87
C ARG A 94 0.60 -18.59 -10.14
N SER A 95 -0.08 -17.53 -10.55
CA SER A 95 -0.93 -17.51 -11.74
C SER A 95 -0.23 -16.99 -12.99
N LEU A 96 1.11 -16.94 -13.00
CA LEU A 96 1.87 -16.49 -14.17
C LEU A 96 1.60 -17.40 -15.39
N PRO A 97 1.69 -16.85 -16.61
CA PRO A 97 1.52 -17.65 -17.81
C PRO A 97 2.55 -18.80 -17.87
N PRO A 98 2.21 -19.96 -18.45
CA PRO A 98 3.11 -21.11 -18.53
C PRO A 98 4.49 -20.79 -19.13
N SER A 99 4.56 -19.81 -20.04
CA SER A 99 5.79 -19.32 -20.64
C SER A 99 6.76 -18.71 -19.63
N ALA A 100 6.28 -18.13 -18.53
CA ALA A 100 7.12 -17.58 -17.48
C ALA A 100 7.89 -18.65 -16.69
N TYR A 101 7.45 -19.91 -16.75
CA TYR A 101 8.13 -21.04 -16.13
C TYR A 101 9.10 -21.76 -17.09
N GLN A 102 9.12 -21.39 -18.37
CA GLN A 102 10.03 -22.00 -19.34
C GLN A 102 11.43 -21.42 -19.20
N THR A 103 12.44 -22.29 -19.16
CA THR A 103 13.84 -21.85 -19.12
C THR A 103 14.21 -21.20 -20.44
N VAL A 104 14.63 -19.93 -20.39
CA VAL A 104 15.18 -19.23 -21.57
C VAL A 104 16.41 -19.97 -22.06
N GLN A 105 16.44 -20.35 -23.34
CA GLN A 105 17.61 -21.00 -23.93
C GLN A 105 18.72 -19.98 -24.23
N TRP A 106 19.42 -19.55 -23.21
CA TRP A 106 20.51 -18.56 -23.32
C TRP A 106 21.61 -18.95 -24.32
N SER A 107 21.80 -20.25 -24.59
CA SER A 107 22.78 -20.77 -25.56
C SER A 107 22.47 -20.43 -27.01
N THR A 108 21.26 -19.94 -27.34
CA THR A 108 20.96 -19.40 -28.68
C THR A 108 21.28 -17.92 -28.83
N PHE A 109 21.57 -17.21 -27.73
CA PHE A 109 21.84 -15.76 -27.73
C PHE A 109 23.32 -15.40 -27.60
N ILE A 110 24.18 -16.35 -27.26
CA ILE A 110 25.62 -16.16 -27.14
C ILE A 110 26.29 -17.08 -28.17
N PRO A 111 26.96 -16.54 -29.20
CA PRO A 111 27.62 -17.32 -30.25
C PRO A 111 28.83 -18.10 -29.75
#